data_AF-A0A925IRJ6-F1
#
_entry.id   AF-A0A925IRJ6-F1
#
_cell.length_a   1.000
_cell.length_b   1.000
_cell.length_c   1.000
_cell.angle_alpha   90.00
_cell.angle_beta   90.00
_cell.angle_gamma   90.00
#
_symmetry.space_group_name_H-M   'P 1'
#
loop_
_entity.id
_entity.type
_entity.pdbx_description
1 polymer ?
#
loop_
_entity_poly.entity_id
_entity_poly.type
_entity_poly.pdbx_seq_one_letter_code
_entity_poly.pdbx_strand_id
1 'polypeptide(L)'
;MRIVLIEDHDLTRAGMRMTLQKAGFEVVAEAANGRQGLKAVAQHQPDIALVDIGLPDVDGVEVTKQIKADFPEVRVVILTMQDMEGTVLAAFAAGADSYCMKDISREKLVLALTSTYEGVSWLDPAVASKVLKQLKSTANAVSIESDSEEYIEHLGAFPLSKRELEVLELIVKGFSNQAIGETLYITVGTVKTHVRSILGKLCVDDRAQAAVRALRSGLVR
;
A
#
# COMPACT_ATOMS: atom_id res chain seq x y z
N MET A 1 -14.85 -3.33 22.29
CA MET A 1 -14.18 -2.96 21.03
C MET A 1 -14.57 -3.97 19.97
N ARG A 2 -15.25 -3.50 18.93
CA ARG A 2 -15.80 -4.25 17.80
C ARG A 2 -14.81 -4.16 16.64
N ILE A 3 -14.45 -5.31 16.08
CA ILE A 3 -13.40 -5.43 15.08
C ILE A 3 -13.94 -6.15 13.84
N VAL A 4 -13.70 -5.59 12.66
CA VAL A 4 -13.77 -6.35 11.41
C VAL A 4 -12.37 -6.80 11.03
N LEU A 5 -12.21 -8.10 10.77
CA LEU A 5 -10.93 -8.70 10.36
C LEU A 5 -10.94 -9.00 8.86
N ILE A 6 -10.03 -8.38 8.11
CA ILE A 6 -9.90 -8.52 6.65
C ILE A 6 -8.52 -9.14 6.36
N GLU A 7 -8.50 -10.43 6.06
CA GLU A 7 -7.29 -11.23 5.88
C GLU A 7 -7.59 -12.35 4.89
N ASP A 8 -6.79 -12.54 3.84
CA ASP A 8 -7.09 -13.54 2.81
C ASP A 8 -6.66 -14.95 3.21
N HIS A 9 -5.67 -15.08 4.10
CA HIS A 9 -5.15 -16.38 4.52
C HIS A 9 -5.96 -17.01 5.67
N ASP A 10 -6.65 -18.12 5.41
CA ASP A 10 -7.58 -18.77 6.34
C ASP A 10 -6.97 -19.09 7.72
N LEU A 11 -5.76 -19.66 7.76
CA LEU A 11 -5.09 -20.02 9.02
C LEU A 11 -4.70 -18.78 9.83
N THR A 12 -4.20 -17.73 9.16
CA THR A 12 -3.84 -16.46 9.78
C THR A 12 -5.07 -15.79 10.37
N ARG A 13 -6.16 -15.72 9.57
CA ARG A 13 -7.44 -15.14 9.99
C ARG A 13 -8.01 -15.85 11.22
N ALA A 14 -8.01 -17.19 11.22
CA ALA A 14 -8.45 -17.98 12.36
C ALA A 14 -7.60 -17.74 13.62
N GLY A 15 -6.28 -17.69 13.48
CA GLY A 15 -5.34 -17.43 14.57
C GLY A 15 -5.48 -16.03 15.17
N MET A 16 -5.66 -15.02 14.33
CA MET A 16 -5.92 -13.64 14.75
C MET A 16 -7.25 -13.54 15.47
N ARG A 17 -8.33 -14.07 14.89
CA ARG A 17 -9.65 -14.10 15.55
C ARG A 17 -9.59 -14.72 16.95
N MET A 18 -8.93 -15.87 17.11
CA MET A 18 -8.75 -16.50 18.42
C MET A 18 -7.98 -15.59 19.39
N THR A 19 -6.95 -14.90 18.90
CA THR A 19 -6.15 -13.98 19.71
C THR A 19 -6.98 -12.78 20.18
N LEU A 20 -7.74 -12.18 19.26
CA LEU A 20 -8.63 -11.04 19.53
C LEU A 20 -9.74 -11.41 20.53
N GLN A 21 -10.40 -12.56 20.33
CA GLN A 21 -11.46 -13.04 21.23
C GLN A 21 -10.92 -13.34 22.63
N LYS A 22 -9.74 -13.96 22.75
CA LYS A 22 -9.09 -14.19 24.05
C LYS A 22 -8.73 -12.90 24.79
N ALA A 23 -8.48 -11.83 24.05
CA ALA A 23 -8.25 -10.51 24.61
C ALA A 23 -9.54 -9.75 24.98
N GLY A 24 -10.72 -10.35 24.77
CA GLY A 24 -12.01 -9.73 25.07
C GLY A 24 -12.53 -8.80 23.96
N PHE A 25 -11.95 -8.83 22.76
CA PHE A 25 -12.45 -8.09 21.61
C PHE A 25 -13.54 -8.86 20.87
N GLU A 26 -14.51 -8.12 20.33
CA GLU A 26 -15.62 -8.69 19.56
C GLU A 26 -15.28 -8.64 18.07
N VAL A 27 -14.99 -9.79 17.46
CA VAL A 27 -14.82 -9.87 16.00
C VAL A 27 -16.22 -9.97 15.37
N VAL A 28 -16.74 -8.85 14.88
CA VAL A 28 -18.13 -8.72 14.40
C VAL A 28 -18.32 -9.23 12.98
N ALA A 29 -17.24 -9.27 12.19
CA ALA A 29 -17.21 -9.93 10.88
C ALA A 29 -15.77 -10.28 10.46
N GLU A 30 -15.68 -11.26 9.57
CA GLU A 30 -14.46 -11.71 8.93
C GLU A 30 -14.62 -11.59 7.40
N ALA A 31 -13.56 -11.22 6.70
CA ALA A 31 -13.54 -11.11 5.25
C ALA A 31 -12.24 -11.69 4.68
N ALA A 32 -12.36 -12.41 3.56
CA ALA A 32 -11.22 -13.03 2.87
C ALA A 32 -10.65 -12.17 1.73
N ASN A 33 -11.22 -10.99 1.50
CA ASN A 33 -10.80 -10.07 0.44
C ASN A 33 -11.32 -8.65 0.71
N GLY A 34 -10.82 -7.67 -0.02
CA GLY A 34 -11.11 -6.25 0.21
C GLY A 34 -12.58 -5.90 -0.03
N ARG A 35 -13.22 -6.46 -1.07
CA ARG A 35 -14.65 -6.18 -1.33
C ARG A 35 -15.57 -6.71 -0.23
N GLN A 36 -15.32 -7.94 0.24
CA GLN A 36 -16.05 -8.47 1.41
C GLN A 36 -15.78 -7.63 2.66
N GLY A 37 -14.53 -7.18 2.82
CA GLY A 37 -14.11 -6.33 3.93
C GLY A 37 -14.83 -5.00 3.98
N LEU A 38 -14.90 -4.28 2.84
CA LEU A 38 -15.64 -3.02 2.71
C LEU A 38 -17.12 -3.19 3.01
N LYS A 39 -17.74 -4.26 2.48
CA LYS A 39 -19.14 -4.58 2.77
C LYS A 39 -19.36 -4.86 4.26
N ALA A 40 -18.45 -5.60 4.90
CA ALA A 40 -18.51 -5.90 6.32
C ALA A 40 -18.36 -4.63 7.17
N VAL A 41 -17.43 -3.74 6.83
CA VAL A 41 -17.29 -2.43 7.51
C VAL A 41 -18.55 -1.60 7.36
N ALA A 42 -19.13 -1.51 6.16
CA ALA A 42 -20.37 -0.75 5.96
C ALA A 42 -21.57 -1.32 6.75
N GLN A 43 -21.67 -2.65 6.84
CA GLN A 43 -22.74 -3.33 7.56
C GLN A 43 -22.59 -3.22 9.08
N HIS A 44 -21.36 -3.35 9.59
CA HIS A 44 -21.12 -3.49 11.02
C HIS A 44 -20.62 -2.20 11.69
N GLN A 45 -20.04 -1.27 10.95
CA GLN A 45 -19.43 -0.02 11.46
C GLN A 45 -18.60 -0.29 12.73
N PRO A 46 -17.49 -1.06 12.61
CA PRO A 46 -16.68 -1.46 13.76
C PRO A 46 -15.92 -0.27 14.35
N ASP A 47 -15.37 -0.46 15.55
CA ASP A 47 -14.42 0.49 16.13
C ASP A 47 -13.08 0.43 15.38
N ILE A 48 -12.64 -0.79 15.02
CA ILE A 48 -11.42 -1.04 14.28
C ILE A 48 -11.67 -1.94 13.07
N ALA A 49 -11.14 -1.56 11.91
CA ALA A 49 -10.89 -2.47 10.80
C ALA A 49 -9.42 -2.92 10.85
N LEU A 50 -9.19 -4.22 11.04
CA LEU A 50 -7.87 -4.83 10.97
C LEU A 50 -7.67 -5.40 9.57
N VAL A 51 -6.79 -4.77 8.79
CA VAL A 51 -6.72 -4.93 7.34
C VAL A 51 -5.37 -5.47 6.91
N ASP A 52 -5.35 -6.63 6.27
CA ASP A 52 -4.18 -7.09 5.55
C ASP A 52 -3.89 -6.20 4.34
N ILE A 53 -2.62 -5.90 4.13
CA ILE A 53 -2.16 -5.16 2.95
C ILE A 53 -2.22 -6.01 1.68
N GLY A 54 -1.99 -7.32 1.79
CA GLY A 54 -1.81 -8.26 0.67
C GLY A 54 -3.09 -8.84 0.06
N LEU A 55 -4.22 -8.13 0.11
CA LEU A 55 -5.52 -8.68 -0.30
C LEU A 55 -5.59 -8.98 -1.82
N PRO A 56 -6.30 -10.06 -2.23
CA PRO A 56 -6.23 -10.59 -3.58
C PRO A 56 -6.96 -9.77 -4.66
N ASP A 57 -7.93 -8.93 -4.28
CA ASP A 57 -8.77 -8.19 -5.22
C ASP A 57 -8.62 -6.67 -5.17
N VAL A 58 -8.74 -6.09 -3.99
CA VAL A 58 -8.55 -4.66 -3.69
C VAL A 58 -7.45 -4.58 -2.65
N ASP A 59 -6.37 -3.89 -2.99
CA ASP A 59 -5.21 -3.66 -2.12
C ASP A 59 -5.66 -3.07 -0.77
N GLY A 60 -5.06 -3.50 0.33
CA GLY A 60 -5.37 -3.00 1.67
C GLY A 60 -5.19 -1.48 1.82
N VAL A 61 -4.30 -0.85 1.04
CA VAL A 61 -4.17 0.61 1.00
C VAL A 61 -5.43 1.26 0.40
N GLU A 62 -5.97 0.69 -0.67
CA GLU A 62 -7.19 1.18 -1.31
C GLU A 62 -8.44 0.90 -0.46
N VAL A 63 -8.49 -0.27 0.20
CA VAL A 63 -9.51 -0.58 1.21
C VAL A 63 -9.50 0.46 2.32
N THR A 64 -8.31 0.79 2.85
CA THR A 64 -8.14 1.81 3.88
C THR A 64 -8.69 3.15 3.42
N LYS A 65 -8.30 3.60 2.23
CA LYS A 65 -8.75 4.88 1.67
C LYS A 65 -10.28 4.96 1.58
N GLN A 66 -10.93 3.89 1.12
CA GLN A 66 -12.39 3.83 1.00
C GLN A 66 -13.06 3.80 2.38
N ILE A 67 -12.54 3.03 3.33
CA ILE A 67 -13.05 3.03 4.72
C ILE A 67 -12.97 4.44 5.30
N LYS A 68 -11.84 5.14 5.17
CA LYS A 68 -11.68 6.48 5.74
C LYS A 68 -12.54 7.54 5.05
N ALA A 69 -12.83 7.38 3.76
CA ALA A 69 -13.71 8.29 3.02
C ALA A 69 -15.17 8.15 3.45
N ASP A 70 -15.66 6.91 3.60
CA ASP A 70 -17.08 6.64 3.88
C ASP A 70 -17.38 6.57 5.39
N PHE A 71 -16.40 6.16 6.20
CA PHE A 71 -16.51 5.92 7.64
C PHE A 71 -15.30 6.47 8.41
N PRO A 72 -15.14 7.80 8.51
CA PRO A 72 -13.95 8.44 9.08
C PRO A 72 -13.66 8.07 10.55
N GLU A 73 -14.70 7.71 11.31
CA GLU A 73 -14.62 7.27 12.71
C GLU A 73 -14.02 5.86 12.87
N VAL A 74 -14.11 5.02 11.83
CA VAL A 74 -13.53 3.67 11.87
C VAL A 74 -12.01 3.80 11.87
N ARG A 75 -11.38 3.24 12.89
CA ARG A 75 -9.91 3.19 12.98
C ARG A 75 -9.39 2.07 12.11
N VAL A 76 -8.36 2.34 11.31
CA VAL A 76 -7.78 1.33 10.42
C VAL A 76 -6.39 0.96 10.91
N VAL A 77 -6.21 -0.34 11.17
CA VAL A 77 -4.91 -0.92 11.52
C VAL A 77 -4.47 -1.84 10.39
N ILE A 78 -3.33 -1.55 9.79
CA ILE A 78 -2.76 -2.37 8.72
C ILE A 78 -1.91 -3.50 9.29
N LEU A 79 -2.00 -4.66 8.66
CA LEU A 79 -1.18 -5.85 8.90
C LEU A 79 -0.31 -6.17 7.68
N THR A 80 0.94 -6.57 7.90
CA THR A 80 1.80 -7.08 6.82
C THR A 80 2.61 -8.31 7.21
N MET A 81 2.81 -9.26 6.28
CA MET A 81 3.77 -10.37 6.44
C MET A 81 5.20 -9.96 6.07
N GLN A 82 5.35 -8.97 5.19
CA GLN A 82 6.64 -8.61 4.60
C GLN A 82 6.86 -7.11 4.52
N ASP A 83 8.14 -6.82 4.52
CA ASP A 83 8.72 -5.57 4.92
C ASP A 83 8.98 -4.71 3.67
N MET A 84 7.94 -4.53 2.83
CA MET A 84 8.08 -3.89 1.52
C MET A 84 8.16 -2.35 1.65
N GLU A 85 9.35 -1.83 1.40
CA GLU A 85 9.67 -0.39 1.37
C GLU A 85 8.71 0.33 0.40
N GLY A 86 8.06 1.41 0.85
CA GLY A 86 7.08 2.20 0.08
C GLY A 86 5.60 2.01 0.47
N THR A 87 5.21 0.81 0.91
CA THR A 87 3.78 0.51 1.20
C THR A 87 3.28 1.14 2.51
N VAL A 88 4.19 1.35 3.46
CA VAL A 88 3.87 1.92 4.79
C VAL A 88 3.44 3.39 4.68
N LEU A 89 4.22 4.20 3.96
CA LEU A 89 3.89 5.61 3.73
C LEU A 89 2.60 5.75 2.93
N ALA A 90 2.38 4.89 1.94
CA ALA A 90 1.13 4.84 1.18
C ALA A 90 -0.07 4.51 2.06
N ALA A 91 0.06 3.55 2.99
CA ALA A 91 -0.99 3.22 3.96
C ALA A 91 -1.34 4.39 4.88
N PHE A 92 -0.34 5.08 5.44
CA PHE A 92 -0.58 6.28 6.25
C PHE A 92 -1.17 7.44 5.43
N ALA A 93 -0.70 7.64 4.19
CA ALA A 93 -1.26 8.64 3.29
C ALA A 93 -2.72 8.33 2.89
N ALA A 94 -3.11 7.05 2.87
CA ALA A 94 -4.49 6.61 2.69
C ALA A 94 -5.36 6.77 3.96
N GLY A 95 -4.75 7.14 5.09
CA GLY A 95 -5.44 7.40 6.35
C GLY A 95 -5.45 6.24 7.34
N ALA A 96 -4.54 5.27 7.21
CA ALA A 96 -4.33 4.26 8.26
C ALA A 96 -3.97 4.93 9.59
N ASP A 97 -4.61 4.50 10.68
CA ASP A 97 -4.36 5.03 12.02
C ASP A 97 -3.11 4.37 12.65
N SER A 98 -2.87 3.09 12.32
CA SER A 98 -1.74 2.30 12.83
C SER A 98 -1.25 1.23 11.85
N TYR A 99 -0.04 0.73 12.07
CA TYR A 99 0.61 -0.27 11.22
C TYR A 99 1.37 -1.31 12.05
N CYS A 100 1.07 -2.59 11.82
CA CYS A 100 1.62 -3.73 12.56
C CYS A 100 2.19 -4.81 11.63
N MET A 101 3.21 -5.52 12.11
CA MET A 101 3.67 -6.76 11.48
C MET A 101 2.74 -7.91 11.88
N LYS A 102 2.53 -8.91 11.00
CA LYS A 102 1.67 -10.08 11.28
C LYS A 102 2.31 -11.06 12.27
N ASP A 103 3.62 -11.01 12.48
CA ASP A 103 4.36 -11.77 13.49
C ASP A 103 4.40 -11.08 14.87
N ILE A 104 3.68 -9.97 15.02
CA ILE A 104 3.51 -9.27 16.30
C ILE A 104 3.06 -10.21 17.42
N SER A 105 3.65 -10.06 18.60
CA SER A 105 3.23 -10.85 19.76
C SER A 105 1.79 -10.51 20.14
N ARG A 106 1.09 -11.45 20.78
CA ARG A 106 -0.31 -11.26 21.17
C ARG A 106 -0.50 -10.04 22.06
N GLU A 107 0.41 -9.86 23.02
CA GLU A 107 0.41 -8.76 23.98
C GLU A 107 0.59 -7.42 23.27
N LYS A 108 1.51 -7.36 22.29
CA LYS A 108 1.74 -6.16 21.49
C LYS A 108 0.58 -5.86 20.54
N LEU A 109 -0.07 -6.87 19.96
CA LEU A 109 -1.26 -6.67 19.12
C LEU A 109 -2.40 -6.07 19.94
N VAL A 110 -2.64 -6.60 21.14
CA VAL A 110 -3.67 -6.06 22.05
C VAL A 110 -3.35 -4.61 22.42
N LEU A 111 -2.09 -4.32 22.75
CA LEU A 111 -1.66 -2.95 23.04
C LEU A 111 -1.86 -2.03 21.84
N ALA A 112 -1.42 -2.44 20.65
CA ALA A 112 -1.55 -1.67 19.41
C ALA A 112 -3.02 -1.33 19.11
N LEU A 113 -3.92 -2.31 19.24
CA LEU A 113 -5.35 -2.12 18.98
C LEU A 113 -5.98 -1.18 20.01
N THR A 114 -5.71 -1.38 21.31
CA THR A 114 -6.23 -0.51 22.36
C THR A 114 -5.72 0.92 22.22
N SER A 115 -4.41 1.11 21.97
CA SER A 115 -3.83 2.43 21.71
C SER A 115 -4.47 3.10 20.49
N THR A 116 -4.67 2.36 19.40
CA THR A 116 -5.32 2.90 18.19
C THR A 116 -6.75 3.34 18.47
N TYR A 117 -7.50 2.55 19.23
CA TYR A 117 -8.86 2.90 19.64
C TYR A 117 -8.92 4.18 20.48
N GLU A 118 -7.92 4.40 21.35
CA GLU A 118 -7.76 5.62 22.14
C GLU A 118 -7.23 6.82 21.33
N GLY A 119 -7.00 6.65 20.02
CA GLY A 119 -6.51 7.69 19.12
C GLY A 119 -4.99 7.85 19.08
N VAL A 120 -4.25 6.90 19.66
CA VAL A 120 -2.78 6.86 19.62
C VAL A 120 -2.31 5.91 18.52
N SER A 121 -1.62 6.46 17.52
CA SER A 121 -1.03 5.67 16.44
C SER A 121 0.02 4.70 16.97
N TRP A 122 -0.06 3.45 16.49
CA TRP A 122 0.94 2.42 16.69
C TRP A 122 1.73 2.21 15.40
N LEU A 123 3.06 2.22 15.51
CA LEU A 123 3.95 1.84 14.43
C LEU A 123 4.93 0.81 14.96
N ASP A 124 4.90 -0.39 14.38
CA ASP A 124 5.83 -1.43 14.79
C ASP A 124 7.30 -0.97 14.64
N PRO A 125 8.19 -1.23 15.61
CA PRO A 125 9.59 -0.79 15.55
C PRO A 125 10.33 -1.21 14.27
N ALA A 126 10.05 -2.41 13.74
CA ALA A 126 10.66 -2.87 12.48
C ALA A 126 10.31 -1.92 11.33
N VAL A 127 9.05 -1.47 11.30
CA VAL A 127 8.50 -0.56 10.29
C VAL A 127 8.95 0.88 10.52
N ALA A 128 8.97 1.34 11.77
CA ALA A 128 9.41 2.70 12.14
C ALA A 128 10.83 3.00 11.67
N SER A 129 11.74 2.04 11.80
CA SER A 129 13.13 2.19 11.36
C SER A 129 13.24 2.51 9.86
N LYS A 130 12.36 1.90 9.04
CA LYS A 130 12.32 2.10 7.59
C LYS A 130 11.69 3.42 7.21
N VAL A 131 10.60 3.80 7.86
CA VAL A 131 9.98 5.13 7.68
C VAL A 131 11.01 6.22 7.98
N LEU A 132 11.75 6.09 9.08
CA LEU A 132 12.81 7.04 9.43
C LEU A 132 13.97 7.04 8.43
N LYS A 133 14.36 5.86 7.90
CA LYS A 133 15.38 5.75 6.84
C LYS A 133 14.91 6.44 5.55
N GLN A 134 13.66 6.22 5.15
CA GLN A 134 13.05 6.86 4.00
C GLN A 134 12.92 8.36 4.20
N LEU A 135 12.45 8.84 5.35
CA LEU A 135 12.40 10.28 5.64
C LEU A 135 13.79 10.91 5.64
N LYS A 136 14.83 10.20 6.09
CA LYS A 136 16.21 10.67 6.00
C LYS A 136 16.74 10.66 4.56
N SER A 137 16.39 9.66 3.74
CA SER A 137 16.73 9.66 2.32
C SER A 137 15.95 10.73 1.56
N THR A 138 14.71 11.05 1.94
CA THR A 138 13.89 12.10 1.34
C THR A 138 14.30 13.49 1.81
N ALA A 139 14.75 13.63 3.07
CA ALA A 139 15.39 14.85 3.58
C ALA A 139 16.75 15.09 2.89
N ASN A 140 17.45 14.02 2.53
CA ASN A 140 18.59 14.07 1.61
C ASN A 140 18.18 14.07 0.12
N ALA A 141 16.89 13.94 -0.22
CA ALA A 141 16.38 13.99 -1.60
C ALA A 141 16.04 15.42 -2.06
N VAL A 142 16.51 16.44 -1.34
CA VAL A 142 16.85 17.72 -1.97
C VAL A 142 18.17 17.63 -2.75
N SER A 143 18.92 16.53 -2.59
CA SER A 143 19.83 16.01 -3.62
C SER A 143 19.25 14.72 -4.18
N ILE A 144 18.26 14.85 -5.07
CA ILE A 144 18.14 13.86 -6.13
C ILE A 144 19.45 14.03 -6.90
N GLU A 145 20.35 13.06 -6.79
CA GLU A 145 21.47 12.91 -7.72
C GLU A 145 20.87 12.74 -9.12
N SER A 146 20.56 13.88 -9.73
CA SER A 146 20.72 14.08 -11.15
C SER A 146 22.15 13.68 -11.49
N ASP A 147 22.27 12.76 -12.44
CA ASP A 147 23.52 12.43 -13.13
C ASP A 147 24.46 11.42 -12.45
N SER A 148 23.96 10.29 -11.93
CA SER A 148 24.85 9.12 -11.80
C SER A 148 25.07 8.49 -13.17
N GLU A 149 26.34 8.36 -13.61
CA GLU A 149 26.75 7.71 -14.87
C GLU A 149 26.13 6.30 -15.03
N GLU A 150 25.93 5.62 -13.91
CA GLU A 150 25.30 4.29 -13.80
C GLU A 150 23.83 4.27 -14.30
N TYR A 151 23.07 5.36 -14.12
CA TYR A 151 21.69 5.47 -14.63
C TYR A 151 21.67 5.62 -16.15
N ILE A 152 22.55 6.44 -16.71
CA ILE A 152 22.66 6.65 -18.16
C ILE A 152 23.09 5.34 -18.84
N GLU A 153 24.03 4.63 -18.22
CA GLU A 153 24.51 3.33 -18.70
C GLU A 153 23.42 2.24 -18.63
N HIS A 154 22.66 2.18 -17.52
CA HIS A 154 21.56 1.23 -17.36
C HIS A 154 20.40 1.47 -18.34
N LEU A 155 20.02 2.74 -18.57
CA LEU A 155 18.99 3.06 -19.57
C LEU A 155 19.44 2.80 -21.00
N GLY A 156 20.74 3.00 -21.27
CA GLY A 156 21.37 2.63 -22.54
C GLY A 156 21.35 1.12 -22.80
N ALA A 157 21.55 0.31 -21.75
CA ALA A 157 21.49 -1.14 -21.82
C ALA A 157 20.05 -1.69 -21.93
N PHE A 158 19.07 -1.03 -21.30
CA PHE A 158 17.67 -1.47 -21.27
C PHE A 158 16.69 -0.35 -21.68
N PRO A 159 16.68 0.04 -22.97
CA PRO A 159 15.82 1.12 -23.43
C PRO A 159 14.34 0.77 -23.26
N LEU A 160 13.56 1.80 -22.98
CA LEU A 160 12.11 1.72 -23.03
C LEU A 160 11.69 1.47 -24.48
N SER A 161 10.83 0.47 -24.67
CA SER A 161 10.17 0.22 -25.94
C SER A 161 9.17 1.34 -26.24
N LYS A 162 8.77 1.46 -27.51
CA LYS A 162 7.73 2.41 -27.94
C LYS A 162 6.45 2.26 -27.12
N ARG A 163 6.07 1.02 -26.81
CA ARG A 163 4.86 0.73 -26.04
C ARG A 163 4.99 1.15 -24.58
N GLU A 164 6.16 0.98 -24.00
CA GLU A 164 6.43 1.43 -22.63
C GLU A 164 6.48 2.96 -22.54
N LEU A 165 6.98 3.65 -23.57
CA LEU A 165 6.92 5.11 -23.67
C LEU A 165 5.49 5.63 -23.74
N GLU A 166 4.63 5.02 -24.58
CA GLU A 166 3.20 5.38 -24.66
C GLU A 166 2.49 5.22 -23.30
N VAL A 167 2.77 4.11 -22.60
CA VAL A 167 2.22 3.87 -21.25
C VAL A 167 2.77 4.90 -20.27
N LEU A 168 4.08 5.19 -20.29
CA LEU A 168 4.72 6.18 -19.42
C LEU A 168 4.15 7.58 -19.63
N GLU A 169 3.89 7.98 -20.87
CA GLU A 169 3.29 9.28 -21.20
C GLU A 169 1.88 9.41 -20.60
N LEU A 170 1.07 8.35 -20.66
CA LEU A 170 -0.25 8.35 -20.03
C LEU A 170 -0.18 8.32 -18.49
N ILE A 171 0.84 7.68 -17.92
CA ILE A 171 1.11 7.74 -16.47
C ILE A 171 1.40 9.19 -16.06
N VAL A 172 2.23 9.91 -16.82
CA VAL A 172 2.55 11.33 -16.58
C VAL A 172 1.32 12.21 -16.69
N LYS A 173 0.41 11.91 -17.63
CA LYS A 173 -0.90 12.57 -17.75
C LYS A 173 -1.90 12.20 -16.65
N GLY A 174 -1.53 11.33 -15.70
CA GLY A 174 -2.35 10.97 -14.55
C GLY A 174 -3.39 9.86 -14.80
N PHE A 175 -3.30 9.13 -15.92
CA PHE A 175 -4.30 8.13 -16.27
C PHE A 175 -4.22 6.90 -15.34
N SER A 176 -5.37 6.30 -15.01
CA SER A 176 -5.44 5.02 -14.30
C SER A 176 -5.04 3.87 -15.23
N ASN A 177 -4.66 2.70 -14.69
CA ASN A 177 -4.33 1.54 -15.53
C ASN A 177 -5.52 1.09 -16.39
N GLN A 178 -6.74 1.33 -15.91
CA GLN A 178 -7.97 1.10 -16.67
C GLN A 178 -8.09 2.08 -17.85
N ALA A 179 -7.93 3.38 -17.60
CA ALA A 179 -7.98 4.40 -18.63
C ALA A 179 -6.84 4.24 -19.66
N ILE A 180 -5.66 3.81 -19.24
CA ILE A 180 -4.54 3.46 -20.13
C ILE A 180 -4.92 2.27 -21.02
N GLY A 181 -5.54 1.22 -20.45
CA GLY A 181 -5.98 0.05 -21.19
C GLY A 181 -7.02 0.39 -22.25
N GLU A 182 -7.98 1.25 -21.91
CA GLU A 182 -8.98 1.78 -22.82
C GLU A 182 -8.35 2.63 -23.94
N THR A 183 -7.47 3.57 -23.57
CA THR A 183 -6.80 4.48 -24.52
C THR A 183 -5.92 3.71 -25.52
N LEU A 184 -5.25 2.66 -25.04
CA LEU A 184 -4.28 1.90 -25.81
C LEU A 184 -4.84 0.59 -26.39
N TYR A 185 -6.13 0.32 -26.21
CA TYR A 185 -6.83 -0.91 -26.65
C TYR A 185 -6.15 -2.21 -26.18
N ILE A 186 -5.75 -2.27 -24.91
CA ILE A 186 -5.13 -3.44 -24.27
C ILE A 186 -5.75 -3.75 -22.91
N THR A 187 -5.56 -4.97 -22.43
CA THR A 187 -6.09 -5.37 -21.11
C THR A 187 -5.37 -4.66 -19.98
N VAL A 188 -6.07 -4.46 -18.85
CA VAL A 188 -5.46 -3.91 -17.61
C VAL A 188 -4.29 -4.77 -17.13
N GLY A 189 -4.35 -6.09 -17.33
CA GLY A 189 -3.24 -7.01 -17.04
C GLY A 189 -1.99 -6.67 -17.87
N THR A 190 -2.17 -6.42 -19.17
CA THR A 190 -1.09 -5.98 -20.07
C THR A 190 -0.51 -4.63 -19.65
N VAL A 191 -1.35 -3.68 -19.23
CA VAL A 191 -0.89 -2.38 -18.71
C VAL A 191 -0.03 -2.58 -17.46
N LYS A 192 -0.46 -3.40 -16.50
CA LYS A 192 0.32 -3.71 -15.30
C LYS A 192 1.69 -4.30 -15.63
N THR A 193 1.77 -5.18 -16.64
CA THR A 193 3.04 -5.72 -17.13
C THR A 193 3.96 -4.63 -17.67
N HIS A 194 3.43 -3.71 -18.48
CA HIS A 194 4.22 -2.57 -18.97
C HIS A 194 4.67 -1.65 -17.84
N VAL A 195 3.79 -1.30 -16.89
CA VAL A 195 4.14 -0.49 -15.72
C VAL A 195 5.27 -1.14 -14.94
N ARG A 196 5.19 -2.43 -14.65
CA ARG A 196 6.25 -3.16 -13.93
C ARG A 196 7.60 -3.13 -14.66
N SER A 197 7.57 -3.30 -15.98
CA SER A 197 8.77 -3.22 -16.81
C SER A 197 9.38 -1.81 -16.81
N ILE A 198 8.54 -0.77 -16.89
CA ILE A 198 8.95 0.64 -16.81
C ILE A 198 9.62 0.95 -15.47
N LEU A 199 9.02 0.53 -14.35
CA LEU A 199 9.59 0.74 -13.02
C LEU A 199 10.98 0.11 -12.89
N GLY A 200 11.13 -1.14 -13.37
CA GLY A 200 12.42 -1.83 -13.39
C GLY A 200 13.46 -1.15 -14.27
N LYS A 201 13.08 -0.68 -15.47
CA LYS A 201 14.00 0.01 -16.38
C LYS A 201 14.40 1.41 -15.91
N LEU A 202 13.49 2.12 -15.24
CA LEU A 202 13.74 3.45 -14.67
C LEU A 202 14.39 3.40 -13.28
N CYS A 203 14.59 2.21 -12.71
CA CYS A 203 15.10 1.99 -11.35
C CYS A 203 14.35 2.85 -10.32
N VAL A 204 13.01 2.75 -10.33
CA VAL A 204 12.12 3.48 -9.42
C VAL A 204 11.11 2.51 -8.81
N ASP A 205 10.70 2.80 -7.57
CA ASP A 205 9.86 1.87 -6.80
C ASP A 205 8.36 2.03 -7.09
N ASP A 206 7.95 3.22 -7.56
CA ASP A 206 6.53 3.52 -7.76
C ASP A 206 6.25 4.40 -9.00
N ARG A 207 4.97 4.42 -9.39
CA ARG A 207 4.50 5.13 -10.59
C ARG A 207 4.65 6.65 -10.49
N ALA A 208 4.64 7.23 -9.29
CA ALA A 208 4.80 8.66 -9.11
C ALA A 208 6.26 9.07 -9.32
N GLN A 209 7.19 8.29 -8.79
CA GLN A 209 8.62 8.42 -9.08
C GLN A 209 8.91 8.23 -10.57
N ALA A 210 8.28 7.25 -11.22
CA ALA A 210 8.39 7.07 -12.67
C ALA A 210 7.94 8.32 -13.45
N ALA A 211 6.81 8.93 -13.06
CA ALA A 211 6.32 10.14 -13.70
C ALA A 211 7.27 11.34 -13.50
N VAL A 212 7.73 11.58 -12.27
CA VAL A 212 8.68 12.66 -11.96
C VAL A 212 10.00 12.46 -12.70
N ARG A 213 10.53 11.23 -12.72
CA ARG A 213 11.78 10.91 -13.40
C ARG A 213 11.66 11.06 -14.91
N ALA A 214 10.54 10.65 -15.51
CA ALA A 214 10.30 10.78 -16.95
C ALA A 214 10.22 12.24 -17.40
N LEU A 215 9.58 13.11 -16.60
CA LEU A 215 9.54 14.56 -16.84
C LEU A 215 10.92 15.21 -16.72
N ARG A 216 11.71 14.85 -15.70
CA ARG A 216 13.05 15.42 -15.49
C ARG A 216 14.08 14.98 -16.53
N SER A 217 14.00 13.74 -17.00
CA SER A 217 14.91 13.17 -18.01
C SER A 217 14.50 13.49 -19.45
N GLY A 218 13.34 14.14 -19.66
CA GLY A 218 12.84 14.47 -21.00
C GLY A 218 12.42 13.26 -21.84
N LEU A 219 12.25 12.08 -21.22
CA LEU A 219 11.78 10.86 -21.88
C LEU A 219 10.35 11.03 -22.44
N VAL A 220 9.55 11.86 -21.78
CA VAL A 220 8.19 12.24 -22.14
C VAL A 220 7.99 13.72 -21.82
N ARG A 221 7.03 14.37 -22.49
CA ARG A 221 6.74 15.81 -22.36
C ARG A 221 5.34 16.05 -21.83
#